data_AF-A0A257W272-F1
#
_entry.id   AF-A0A257W272-F1
#
_cell.length_a   1.000
_cell.length_b   1.000
_cell.length_c   1.000
_cell.angle_alpha   90.00
_cell.angle_beta   90.00
_cell.angle_gamma   90.00
#
_symmetry.space_group_name_H-M   'P 1'
#
loop_
_entity.id
_entity.type
_entity.pdbx_description
1 polymer ?
#
loop_
_entity_poly.entity_id
_entity_poly.type
_entity_poly.pdbx_seq_one_letter_code
_entity_poly.pdbx_strand_id
1 'polypeptide(L)'
;MLPRCLGPSRRDVLLTGLGGFLTANLPWWQQSAAFAAQAQGKAARSKACILLWMNGGPSHLDTFDPKPGTPNGGSFKSIKTPLRRLEICEHLPHVAEQAQHLAVIRSMTSREGNHDRGGYLMHTGYAPSATIQHPSFGAWISHELGDPQFDL
;
A
#
# COMPACT_ATOMS: atom_id res chain seq x y z
N MET A 1 -17.98 66.17 33.63
CA MET A 1 -17.67 64.73 33.73
C MET A 1 -17.95 64.10 32.38
N LEU A 2 -16.91 63.75 31.61
CA LEU A 2 -17.06 63.01 30.35
C LEU A 2 -16.97 61.51 30.65
N PRO A 3 -17.85 60.66 30.07
CA PRO A 3 -17.84 59.22 30.31
C PRO A 3 -16.55 58.59 29.79
N ARG A 4 -15.91 57.73 30.59
CA ARG A 4 -14.81 56.87 30.14
C ARG A 4 -15.35 55.92 29.07
N CYS A 5 -14.71 55.89 27.90
CA CYS A 5 -15.01 54.94 26.85
C CYS A 5 -14.86 53.50 27.38
N LEU A 6 -15.98 52.77 27.46
CA LEU A 6 -16.07 51.34 27.84
C LEU A 6 -15.62 50.45 26.66
N GLY A 7 -14.40 50.63 26.18
CA GLY A 7 -13.81 49.75 25.16
C GLY A 7 -13.24 48.46 25.78
N PRO A 8 -13.21 47.34 25.03
CA PRO A 8 -12.60 46.11 25.52
C PRO A 8 -11.12 46.34 25.84
N SER A 9 -10.67 45.85 27.00
CA SER A 9 -9.28 45.98 27.40
C SER A 9 -8.39 45.04 26.56
N ARG A 10 -7.08 45.32 26.49
CA ARG A 10 -6.11 44.43 25.83
C ARG A 10 -6.19 42.98 26.35
N ARG A 11 -6.48 42.83 27.63
CA ARG A 11 -6.67 41.52 28.28
C ARG A 11 -7.91 40.81 27.76
N ASP A 12 -9.02 41.54 27.57
CA ASP A 12 -10.27 40.95 27.06
C ASP A 12 -10.11 40.52 25.59
N VAL A 13 -9.39 41.31 24.79
CA VAL A 13 -9.08 40.96 23.39
C VAL A 13 -8.19 39.72 23.33
N LEU A 14 -7.16 39.62 24.17
CA LEU A 14 -6.28 38.45 24.20
C LEU A 14 -6.99 37.20 24.73
N LEU A 15 -7.77 37.31 25.81
CA LEU A 15 -8.51 36.19 26.37
C LEU A 15 -9.56 35.66 25.38
N THR A 16 -10.29 36.56 24.72
CA THR A 16 -11.31 36.16 23.73
C THR A 16 -10.67 35.59 22.47
N GLY A 17 -9.54 36.15 22.01
CA GLY A 17 -8.79 35.64 20.86
C GLY A 17 -8.18 34.26 21.09
N LEU A 18 -7.56 34.03 22.25
CA LEU A 18 -7.03 32.71 22.64
C LEU A 18 -8.16 31.69 22.81
N GLY A 19 -9.25 32.07 23.48
CA GLY A 19 -10.43 31.22 23.64
C GLY A 19 -11.01 30.79 22.29
N GLY A 20 -11.22 31.74 21.38
CA GLY A 20 -11.74 31.47 20.03
C GLY A 20 -10.83 30.57 19.20
N PHE A 21 -9.51 30.77 19.27
CA PHE A 21 -8.54 29.93 18.57
C PHE A 21 -8.56 28.48 19.08
N LEU A 22 -8.57 28.28 20.40
CA LEU A 22 -8.61 26.94 20.98
C LEU A 22 -9.92 26.22 20.65
N THR A 23 -11.06 26.90 20.74
CA THR A 23 -12.37 26.29 20.44
C THR A 23 -12.54 25.96 18.96
N ALA A 24 -12.01 26.81 18.06
CA ALA A 24 -12.11 26.57 16.61
C ALA A 24 -11.23 25.39 16.16
N ASN A 25 -10.12 25.13 16.86
CA ASN A 25 -9.19 24.05 16.52
C ASN A 25 -9.46 22.74 17.28
N LEU A 26 -10.30 22.76 18.33
CA LEU A 26 -10.63 21.56 19.11
C LEU A 26 -11.18 20.39 18.25
N PRO A 27 -12.06 20.60 17.26
CA PRO A 27 -12.53 19.51 16.39
C PRO A 27 -11.38 18.90 15.56
N TRP A 28 -10.43 19.73 15.11
CA TRP A 28 -9.27 19.25 14.34
C TRP A 28 -8.31 18.42 15.20
N TRP A 29 -8.13 18.80 16.47
CA TRP A 29 -7.34 18.01 17.43
C TRP A 29 -8.01 16.70 17.81
N GLN A 30 -9.32 16.70 18.03
CA GLN A 30 -10.07 15.48 18.28
C GLN A 30 -10.05 14.55 17.07
N GLN A 31 -10.17 15.10 15.86
CA GLN A 31 -10.14 14.34 14.62
C GLN A 31 -8.74 13.77 14.32
N SER A 32 -7.67 14.53 14.53
CA SER A 32 -6.29 14.03 14.41
C SER A 32 -5.95 12.97 15.45
N ALA A 33 -6.41 13.12 16.70
CA ALA A 33 -6.28 12.08 17.71
C ALA A 33 -7.07 10.80 17.34
N ALA A 34 -8.27 10.95 16.77
CA ALA A 34 -9.05 9.81 16.29
C ALA A 34 -8.37 9.10 15.11
N PHE A 35 -7.80 9.84 14.15
CA PHE A 35 -7.02 9.24 13.06
C PHE A 35 -5.77 8.52 13.57
N ALA A 36 -5.07 9.09 14.55
CA ALA A 36 -3.92 8.44 15.19
C ALA A 36 -4.33 7.15 15.94
N ALA A 37 -5.45 7.18 16.65
CA ALA A 37 -5.98 6.00 17.36
C ALA A 37 -6.44 4.91 16.38
N GLN A 38 -7.03 5.28 15.23
CA GLN A 38 -7.41 4.33 14.18
C GLN A 38 -6.17 3.70 13.52
N ALA A 39 -5.09 4.46 13.35
CA ALA A 39 -3.79 3.94 12.91
C ALA A 39 -3.16 2.97 13.94
N GLN A 40 -3.49 3.13 15.22
CA GLN A 40 -3.08 2.21 16.30
C GLN A 40 -4.00 0.99 16.46
N GLY A 41 -5.04 0.82 15.63
CA GLY A 41 -5.84 -0.39 15.61
C GLY A 41 -4.92 -1.62 15.54
N LYS A 42 -5.04 -2.53 16.52
CA LYS A 42 -4.16 -3.70 16.73
C LYS A 42 -3.65 -4.24 15.41
N ALA A 43 -2.41 -3.91 15.05
CA ALA A 43 -1.78 -4.43 13.86
C ALA A 43 -1.84 -5.95 13.99
N ALA A 44 -2.65 -6.60 13.16
CA ALA A 44 -2.66 -8.04 13.08
C ALA A 44 -1.24 -8.44 12.70
N ARG A 45 -0.49 -9.04 13.63
CA ARG A 45 0.86 -9.55 13.33
C ARG A 45 0.68 -10.65 12.29
N SER A 46 0.94 -10.33 11.03
CA SER A 46 1.37 -11.34 10.08
C SER A 46 2.68 -11.92 10.61
N LYS A 47 2.69 -13.21 10.93
CA LYS A 47 3.86 -13.88 11.51
C LYS A 47 4.97 -14.09 10.48
N ALA A 48 4.61 -14.18 9.20
CA ALA A 48 5.51 -14.42 8.09
C ALA A 48 4.89 -13.93 6.76
N CYS A 49 5.74 -13.59 5.79
CA CYS A 49 5.38 -13.33 4.40
C CYS A 49 6.20 -14.28 3.52
N ILE A 50 5.53 -14.99 2.60
CA ILE A 50 6.22 -15.86 1.63
C ILE A 50 6.12 -15.16 0.26
N LEU A 51 7.27 -14.83 -0.31
CA LEU A 51 7.36 -14.33 -1.68
C LEU A 51 7.65 -15.50 -2.62
N LEU A 52 6.75 -15.74 -3.56
CA LEU A 52 6.97 -16.70 -4.65
C LEU A 52 7.40 -15.94 -5.91
N TRP A 53 8.70 -15.92 -6.19
CA TRP A 53 9.25 -15.35 -7.42
C TRP A 53 9.36 -16.41 -8.51
N MET A 54 8.48 -16.35 -9.51
CA MET A 54 8.39 -17.35 -10.58
C MET A 54 9.13 -16.91 -11.84
N ASN A 55 10.47 -16.90 -11.81
CA ASN A 55 11.27 -16.57 -13.00
C ASN A 55 11.04 -17.62 -14.10
N GLY A 56 10.64 -17.19 -15.31
CA GLY A 56 10.27 -18.08 -16.41
C GLY A 56 8.92 -18.78 -16.25
N GLY A 57 8.12 -18.40 -15.24
CA GLY A 57 6.79 -18.96 -14.99
C GLY A 57 5.71 -18.51 -15.99
N PRO A 58 4.46 -18.94 -15.79
CA PRO A 58 3.34 -18.58 -16.65
C PRO A 58 3.06 -17.07 -16.62
N SER A 59 2.57 -16.54 -17.75
CA SER A 59 2.18 -15.14 -17.87
C SER A 59 1.05 -14.79 -16.89
N HIS A 60 0.91 -13.50 -16.56
CA HIS A 60 -0.28 -13.04 -15.85
C HIS A 60 -1.57 -13.32 -16.65
N LEU A 61 -1.47 -13.34 -17.98
CA LEU A 61 -2.58 -13.67 -18.90
C LEU A 61 -3.00 -15.13 -18.77
N ASP A 62 -2.07 -16.02 -18.40
CA ASP A 62 -2.34 -17.44 -18.26
C ASP A 62 -2.64 -17.83 -16.80
N THR A 63 -2.75 -16.84 -15.91
CA THR A 63 -2.97 -17.05 -14.47
C THR A 63 -4.07 -16.13 -13.95
N PHE A 64 -3.71 -14.96 -13.42
CA PHE A 64 -4.59 -14.12 -12.61
C PHE A 64 -5.26 -12.98 -13.38
N ASP A 65 -4.98 -12.78 -14.67
CA ASP A 65 -5.59 -11.72 -15.49
C ASP A 65 -5.77 -12.12 -16.98
N PRO A 66 -6.67 -13.06 -17.31
CA PRO A 66 -6.78 -13.64 -18.66
C PRO A 66 -7.29 -12.70 -19.76
N LYS A 67 -7.92 -11.56 -19.40
CA LYS A 67 -8.46 -10.56 -20.34
C LYS A 67 -9.21 -11.16 -21.55
N PRO A 68 -10.25 -11.98 -21.31
CA PRO A 68 -10.96 -12.69 -22.37
C PRO A 68 -11.59 -11.71 -23.38
N GLY A 69 -11.55 -12.07 -24.66
CA GLY A 69 -12.16 -11.28 -25.74
C GLY A 69 -11.42 -9.99 -26.12
N THR A 70 -10.19 -9.82 -25.63
CA THR A 70 -9.34 -8.68 -26.01
C THR A 70 -8.20 -9.12 -26.94
N PRO A 71 -7.66 -8.23 -27.81
CA PRO A 71 -6.52 -8.56 -28.66
C PRO A 71 -5.26 -8.97 -27.89
N ASN A 72 -5.15 -8.55 -26.62
CA ASN A 72 -4.00 -8.79 -25.75
C ASN A 72 -4.33 -9.83 -24.66
N GLY A 73 -5.39 -10.62 -24.82
CA GLY A 73 -5.79 -11.67 -23.89
C GLY A 73 -4.93 -12.92 -24.01
N GLY A 74 -4.93 -13.73 -22.95
CA GLY A 74 -4.32 -15.06 -22.97
C GLY A 74 -5.07 -16.00 -23.93
N SER A 75 -4.42 -17.11 -24.30
CA SER A 75 -5.05 -18.14 -25.15
C SER A 75 -6.05 -19.03 -24.40
N PHE A 76 -5.98 -19.03 -23.06
CA PHE A 76 -6.82 -19.85 -22.19
C PHE A 76 -8.14 -19.17 -21.84
N LYS A 77 -9.13 -19.98 -21.44
CA LYS A 77 -10.43 -19.47 -20.99
C LYS A 77 -10.32 -18.91 -19.57
N SER A 78 -11.23 -17.99 -19.25
CA SER A 78 -11.44 -17.56 -17.87
C SER A 78 -12.53 -18.39 -17.19
N ILE A 79 -12.36 -18.65 -15.89
CA ILE A 79 -13.34 -19.23 -15.00
C ILE A 79 -13.73 -18.21 -13.93
N LYS A 80 -14.99 -18.27 -13.51
CA LYS A 80 -15.52 -17.42 -12.44
C LYS A 80 -15.04 -17.89 -11.09
N THR A 81 -14.76 -16.94 -10.21
CA THR A 81 -14.50 -17.21 -8.79
C THR A 81 -15.75 -16.89 -7.96
N PRO A 82 -15.80 -17.28 -6.66
CA PRO A 82 -16.85 -16.83 -5.73
C PRO A 82 -16.98 -15.31 -5.62
N LEU A 83 -15.94 -14.54 -5.98
CA LEU A 83 -15.97 -13.09 -6.00
C LEU A 83 -16.57 -12.58 -7.32
N ARG A 84 -17.63 -11.76 -7.23
CA ARG A 84 -18.44 -11.28 -8.37
C ARG A 84 -17.66 -10.61 -9.51
N ARG A 85 -16.45 -10.10 -9.26
CA ARG A 85 -15.64 -9.33 -10.22
C ARG A 85 -14.25 -9.91 -10.45
N LEU A 86 -13.99 -11.14 -10.00
CA LEU A 86 -12.72 -11.80 -10.21
C LEU A 86 -12.93 -13.07 -11.05
N GLU A 87 -12.28 -13.08 -12.20
CA GLU A 87 -12.12 -14.26 -13.04
C GLU A 87 -10.63 -14.53 -13.23
N ILE A 88 -10.24 -15.79 -13.21
CA ILE A 88 -8.85 -16.27 -13.39
C ILE A 88 -8.81 -17.39 -14.43
N CYS A 89 -7.62 -17.84 -14.82
CA CYS A 89 -7.42 -18.88 -15.84
C CYS A 89 -8.06 -20.23 -15.46
N GLU A 90 -8.60 -20.94 -16.45
CA GLU A 90 -9.21 -22.28 -16.30
C GLU A 90 -8.28 -23.35 -15.72
N HIS A 91 -6.95 -23.15 -15.80
CA HIS A 91 -5.95 -24.06 -15.25
C HIS A 91 -5.70 -23.89 -13.74
N LEU A 92 -6.40 -22.96 -13.08
CA LEU A 92 -6.29 -22.70 -11.64
C LEU A 92 -7.61 -22.95 -10.87
N PRO A 93 -8.30 -24.10 -11.05
CA PRO A 93 -9.62 -24.32 -10.46
C PRO A 93 -9.61 -24.28 -8.93
N HIS A 94 -8.63 -24.94 -8.28
CA HIS A 94 -8.53 -24.92 -6.82
C HIS A 94 -8.15 -23.54 -6.26
N VAL A 95 -7.42 -22.72 -7.03
CA VAL A 95 -7.13 -21.34 -6.62
C VAL A 95 -8.38 -20.47 -6.74
N ALA A 96 -9.21 -20.70 -7.76
CA ALA A 96 -10.47 -20.00 -7.95
C ALA A 96 -11.43 -20.25 -6.77
N GLU A 97 -11.48 -21.49 -6.25
CA GLU A 97 -12.25 -21.86 -5.06
C GLU A 97 -11.81 -21.11 -3.79
N GLN A 98 -10.54 -20.69 -3.74
CA GLN A 98 -9.96 -19.98 -2.60
C GLN A 98 -9.96 -18.45 -2.79
N ALA A 99 -10.66 -17.92 -3.78
CA ALA A 99 -10.59 -16.50 -4.15
C ALA A 99 -10.93 -15.52 -3.03
N GLN A 100 -11.78 -15.90 -2.06
CA GLN A 100 -12.07 -15.09 -0.87
C GLN A 100 -10.84 -14.78 0.00
N HIS A 101 -9.76 -15.54 -0.16
CA HIS A 101 -8.49 -15.33 0.53
C HIS A 101 -7.46 -14.56 -0.30
N LEU A 102 -7.80 -14.19 -1.54
CA LEU A 102 -6.89 -13.56 -2.48
C LEU A 102 -7.13 -12.04 -2.56
N ALA A 103 -6.04 -11.29 -2.60
CA ALA A 103 -6.02 -9.91 -3.05
C ALA A 103 -5.20 -9.85 -4.34
N VAL A 104 -5.85 -9.64 -5.48
CA VAL A 104 -5.20 -9.62 -6.80
C VAL A 104 -4.92 -8.18 -7.21
N ILE A 105 -3.66 -7.85 -7.48
CA ILE A 105 -3.23 -6.52 -7.93
C ILE A 105 -2.93 -6.59 -9.44
N ARG A 106 -3.78 -5.92 -10.25
CA ARG A 106 -3.65 -5.85 -11.73
C ARG A 106 -3.22 -4.47 -12.24
N SER A 107 -2.94 -3.54 -11.33
CA SER A 107 -2.61 -2.14 -11.65
C SER A 107 -1.12 -1.89 -11.86
N MET A 108 -0.27 -2.92 -11.74
CA MET A 108 1.16 -2.78 -11.96
C MET A 108 1.47 -2.61 -13.45
N THR A 109 2.29 -1.60 -13.76
CA THR A 109 2.77 -1.32 -15.10
C THR A 109 4.23 -0.90 -15.03
N SER A 110 5.01 -1.26 -16.04
CA SER A 110 6.41 -0.84 -16.16
C SER A 110 6.75 -0.56 -17.63
N ARG A 111 7.79 0.22 -17.86
CA ARG A 111 8.37 0.42 -19.20
C ARG A 111 9.57 -0.48 -19.47
N GLU A 112 9.87 -1.39 -18.54
CA GLU A 112 11.03 -2.27 -18.66
C GLU A 112 10.63 -3.55 -19.40
N GLY A 113 11.26 -3.77 -20.57
CA GLY A 113 10.99 -4.91 -21.45
C GLY A 113 12.04 -6.01 -21.36
N ASN A 114 13.17 -5.77 -20.69
CA ASN A 114 14.20 -6.77 -20.49
C ASN A 114 13.96 -7.56 -19.19
N HIS A 115 14.05 -8.89 -19.27
CA HIS A 115 13.78 -9.78 -18.14
C HIS A 115 14.65 -9.50 -16.90
N ASP A 116 15.96 -9.38 -17.07
CA ASP A 116 16.89 -9.17 -15.95
C ASP A 116 16.69 -7.79 -15.32
N ARG A 117 16.53 -6.76 -16.16
CA ARG A 117 16.29 -5.39 -15.69
C ARG A 117 14.94 -5.25 -15.01
N GLY A 118 13.91 -5.94 -15.52
CA GLY A 118 12.58 -5.99 -14.92
C GLY A 118 12.59 -6.70 -13.57
N GLY A 119 13.33 -7.81 -13.46
CA GLY A 119 13.57 -8.51 -12.20
C GLY A 119 14.23 -7.61 -11.16
N TYR A 120 15.26 -6.87 -11.57
CA TYR A 120 15.92 -5.88 -10.70
C TYR A 120 14.95 -4.79 -10.23
N LEU A 121 14.17 -4.22 -11.15
CA LEU A 121 13.17 -3.19 -10.83
C LEU A 121 12.14 -3.68 -9.82
N MET A 122 11.63 -4.90 -9.99
CA MET A 122 10.63 -5.48 -9.09
C MET A 122 11.19 -5.78 -7.69
N HIS A 123 12.46 -6.18 -7.58
CA HIS A 123 13.07 -6.49 -6.30
C HIS A 123 13.57 -5.26 -5.54
N THR A 124 13.95 -4.19 -6.25
CA THR A 124 14.61 -3.03 -5.64
C THR A 124 13.77 -1.76 -5.66
N GLY A 125 12.81 -1.66 -6.58
CA GLY A 125 12.06 -0.43 -6.87
C GLY A 125 12.81 0.57 -7.75
N TYR A 126 14.04 0.27 -8.18
CA TYR A 126 14.87 1.18 -8.98
C TYR A 126 15.16 0.61 -10.37
N ALA A 127 15.26 1.50 -11.37
CA ALA A 127 15.83 1.11 -12.65
C ALA A 127 17.33 0.82 -12.48
N PRO A 128 17.86 -0.25 -13.08
CA PRO A 128 19.26 -0.61 -12.92
C PRO A 128 20.18 0.46 -13.52
N SER A 129 21.22 0.80 -12.78
CA SER A 129 22.28 1.76 -13.14
C SER A 129 23.64 1.08 -13.09
N ALA A 130 24.61 1.58 -13.86
CA ALA A 130 25.98 1.05 -13.84
C ALA A 130 26.76 1.42 -12.57
N THR A 131 26.31 2.46 -11.83
CA THR A 131 27.07 3.03 -10.71
C THR A 131 26.63 2.50 -9.35
N ILE A 132 25.34 2.16 -9.19
CA ILE A 132 24.76 1.82 -7.89
C ILE A 132 23.99 0.52 -8.02
N GLN A 133 24.28 -0.41 -7.12
CA GLN A 133 23.45 -1.58 -6.89
C GLN A 133 22.61 -1.36 -5.63
N HIS A 134 21.30 -1.27 -5.82
CA HIS A 134 20.34 -1.14 -4.75
C HIS A 134 20.10 -2.51 -4.10
N PRO A 135 19.99 -2.58 -2.76
CA PRO A 135 19.60 -3.80 -2.07
C PRO A 135 18.18 -4.23 -2.47
N SER A 136 17.97 -5.54 -2.54
CA SER A 136 16.64 -6.09 -2.76
C SER A 136 15.75 -5.87 -1.54
N PHE A 137 14.43 -5.96 -1.73
CA PHE A 137 13.47 -5.95 -0.65
C PHE A 137 13.77 -7.00 0.44
N GLY A 138 14.28 -8.17 0.05
CA GLY A 138 14.71 -9.21 1.00
C GLY A 138 15.91 -8.78 1.84
N ALA A 139 16.89 -8.10 1.24
CA ALA A 139 18.04 -7.56 1.98
C ALA A 139 17.63 -6.46 2.95
N TRP A 140 16.70 -5.58 2.55
CA TRP A 140 16.10 -4.59 3.46
C TRP A 140 15.41 -5.25 4.65
N ILE A 141 14.58 -6.28 4.40
CA ILE A 141 13.91 -7.00 5.49
C ILE A 141 14.93 -7.64 6.44
N SER A 142 15.95 -8.31 5.91
CA SER A 142 16.99 -8.95 6.72
C SER A 142 17.74 -7.93 7.57
N HIS A 143 18.07 -6.77 6.99
CA HIS A 143 18.71 -5.69 7.74
C HIS A 143 17.84 -5.13 8.88
N GLU A 144 16.55 -4.93 8.65
CA GLU A 144 15.65 -4.32 9.64
C GLU A 144 15.12 -5.30 10.69
N LEU A 145 14.87 -6.56 10.30
CA LEU A 145 14.17 -7.55 11.12
C LEU A 145 14.99 -8.82 11.43
N GLY A 146 16.15 -9.01 10.78
CA GLY A 146 16.99 -10.17 10.96
C GLY A 146 17.65 -10.21 12.34
N ASP A 147 17.86 -11.42 12.86
CA ASP A 147 18.63 -11.63 14.08
C ASP A 147 20.14 -11.56 13.74
N PRO A 148 20.90 -10.61 14.31
CA PRO A 148 22.34 -10.50 14.04
C PRO A 148 23.17 -11.72 14.46
N GLN A 149 22.61 -12.58 15.31
CA GLN A 149 23.24 -13.83 15.75
C GLN A 149 22.89 -15.04 14.88
N PHE A 150 22.00 -14.85 13.89
CA PHE A 150 21.64 -15.90 12.95
C PHE A 150 22.73 -16.03 11.87
N ASP A 151 23.31 -17.22 11.78
CA ASP A 151 24.53 -17.51 11.00
C ASP A 151 24.26 -17.88 9.53
N LEU A 152 23.07 -17.54 9.01
CA LEU A 152 22.65 -17.71 7.62
C LEU A 152 22.12 -16.39 7.08
#